data_AF-A0A7K2VLJ3-F1
#
_entry.id   AF-A0A7K2VLJ3-F1
#
_cell.length_a   1.000
_cell.length_b   1.000
_cell.length_c   1.000
_cell.angle_alpha   90.00
_cell.angle_beta   90.00
_cell.angle_gamma   90.00
#
_symmetry.space_group_name_H-M   'P 1'
#
loop_
_entity.id
_entity.type
_entity.pdbx_description
1 polymer ?
#
loop_
_entity_poly.entity_id
_entity_poly.type
_entity_poly.pdbx_seq_one_letter_code
_entity_poly.pdbx_strand_id
1 'polypeptide(L)'
;PGALHARLAAADPEAARAILPSNGRRIVRALEVIEITGRPFTANLPGHDSVYDTLQIGVDVARPELDERIARRVDLMWEAGLVDEVRVLEAQGLREGRTASRALGYQQVLNALAGECTEEEARVETVRTTKRFARRQDTWFRRDPRVQWLSGAAADRGELPGRALTLVERPVTA
;
A
#
# COMPACT_ATOMS: atom_id res chain seq x y z
N PRO A 1 -8.49 23.83 -12.72
CA PRO A 1 -7.48 22.76 -12.53
C PRO A 1 -6.38 22.86 -13.60
N GLY A 2 -5.12 23.10 -13.23
CA GLY A 2 -4.02 23.16 -14.21
C GLY A 2 -2.98 24.26 -13.97
N ALA A 3 -3.27 25.31 -13.21
CA ALA A 3 -2.33 26.42 -12.99
C ALA A 3 -1.00 25.95 -12.34
N LEU A 4 -1.07 25.04 -11.36
CA LEU A 4 0.15 24.46 -10.77
C LEU A 4 0.88 23.50 -11.72
N HIS A 5 0.15 22.79 -12.59
CA HIS A 5 0.78 21.95 -13.60
C HIS A 5 1.49 22.79 -14.66
N ALA A 6 0.90 23.92 -15.07
CA ALA A 6 1.53 24.90 -15.96
C ALA A 6 2.78 25.53 -15.31
N ARG A 7 2.70 25.88 -14.02
CA ARG A 7 3.88 26.35 -13.26
C ARG A 7 4.98 25.28 -13.23
N LEU A 8 4.61 24.02 -13.01
CA LEU A 8 5.55 22.90 -13.09
C LEU A 8 6.15 22.77 -14.50
N ALA A 9 5.34 22.88 -15.55
CA ALA A 9 5.82 22.80 -16.94
C ALA A 9 6.81 23.92 -17.29
N ALA A 10 6.64 25.11 -16.73
CA ALA A 10 7.58 26.21 -16.91
C ALA A 10 8.90 26.00 -16.16
N ALA A 11 8.85 25.40 -14.96
CA ALA A 11 10.03 25.18 -14.12
C ALA A 11 10.79 23.90 -14.48
N ASP A 12 10.08 22.84 -14.85
CA ASP A 12 10.60 21.51 -15.18
C ASP A 12 9.66 20.81 -16.20
N PRO A 13 9.91 20.99 -17.51
CA PRO A 13 9.12 20.37 -18.58
C PRO A 13 9.15 18.84 -18.56
N GLU A 14 10.22 18.23 -18.04
CA GLU A 14 10.34 16.77 -17.97
C GLU A 14 9.44 16.20 -16.88
N ALA A 15 9.48 16.78 -15.67
CA ALA A 15 8.58 16.41 -14.59
C ALA A 15 7.10 16.62 -14.96
N ALA A 16 6.79 17.72 -15.68
CA ALA A 16 5.42 17.99 -16.13
C ALA A 16 4.89 16.96 -17.14
N ARG A 17 5.76 16.36 -17.97
CA ARG A 17 5.40 15.24 -18.86
C ARG A 17 5.19 13.93 -18.10
N ALA A 18 5.98 13.70 -17.05
CA ALA A 18 5.88 12.48 -16.24
C ALA A 18 4.71 12.49 -15.23
N ILE A 19 4.26 13.68 -14.80
CA ILE A 19 3.22 13.84 -13.78
C ILE A 19 1.91 14.27 -14.43
N LEU A 20 0.89 13.42 -14.32
CA LEU A 20 -0.45 13.74 -14.79
C LEU A 20 -1.00 15.01 -14.10
N PRO A 21 -1.71 15.90 -14.83
CA PRO A 21 -2.29 17.12 -14.26
C PRO A 21 -3.24 16.89 -13.08
N SER A 22 -3.86 15.71 -13.00
CA SER A 22 -4.74 15.29 -11.91
C SER A 22 -4.00 14.90 -10.63
N ASN A 23 -2.68 14.68 -10.68
CA ASN A 23 -1.89 14.25 -9.53
C ASN A 23 -1.36 15.46 -8.73
N GLY A 24 -2.28 16.19 -8.11
CA GLY A 24 -1.97 17.40 -7.34
C GLY A 24 -0.87 17.21 -6.29
N ARG A 25 -0.86 16.06 -5.60
CA ARG A 25 0.17 15.75 -4.59
C ARG A 25 1.57 15.67 -5.19
N ARG A 26 1.73 15.01 -6.35
CA ARG A 26 3.02 14.95 -7.05
C ARG A 26 3.43 16.30 -7.64
N ILE A 27 2.48 17.08 -8.17
CA ILE A 27 2.76 18.42 -8.70
C ILE A 27 3.29 19.34 -7.59
N VAL A 28 2.61 19.38 -6.44
CA VAL A 28 3.04 20.19 -5.29
C VAL A 28 4.42 19.73 -4.80
N ARG A 29 4.66 18.42 -4.68
CA ARG A 29 5.97 17.91 -4.26
C ARG A 29 7.08 18.25 -5.25
N ALA A 30 6.82 18.20 -6.56
CA ALA A 30 7.79 18.55 -7.58
C ALA A 30 8.18 20.03 -7.48
N LEU A 31 7.19 20.91 -7.42
CA LEU A 31 7.40 22.35 -7.24
C LEU A 31 8.14 22.67 -5.93
N GLU A 32 7.80 21.99 -4.83
CA GLU A 32 8.47 22.16 -3.53
C GLU A 32 9.97 21.78 -3.61
N VAL A 33 10.30 20.65 -4.25
CA VAL A 33 11.71 20.24 -4.45
C VAL A 33 12.46 21.26 -5.30
N ILE A 34 11.84 21.74 -6.38
CA ILE A 34 12.45 22.75 -7.27
C ILE A 34 12.71 24.05 -6.49
N GLU A 35 11.74 24.52 -5.72
CA GLU A 35 11.86 25.74 -4.91
C GLU A 35 12.98 25.63 -3.87
N ILE A 36 13.05 24.50 -3.16
CA ILE A 36 14.04 24.30 -2.07
C ILE A 36 15.45 24.09 -2.62
N THR A 37 15.59 23.35 -3.72
CA THR A 37 16.91 22.89 -4.20
C THR A 37 17.44 23.70 -5.38
N GLY A 38 16.58 24.46 -6.07
CA GLY A 38 16.88 25.10 -7.34
C GLY A 38 17.13 24.12 -8.50
N ARG A 39 16.89 22.82 -8.30
CA ARG A 39 17.16 21.76 -9.28
C ARG A 39 15.85 21.15 -9.81
N PRO A 40 15.86 20.61 -11.05
CA PRO A 40 14.72 19.86 -11.58
C PRO A 40 14.27 18.72 -10.65
N PHE A 41 12.97 18.44 -10.64
CA PHE A 41 12.40 17.35 -9.86
C PHE A 41 12.71 16.00 -10.52
N THR A 42 13.67 15.28 -9.96
CA THR A 42 13.95 13.91 -10.38
C THR A 42 13.07 12.93 -9.60
N ALA A 43 12.07 12.35 -10.27
CA ALA A 43 11.12 11.42 -9.66
C ALA A 43 11.60 9.96 -9.70
N ASN A 44 12.88 9.71 -9.41
CA ASN A 44 13.44 8.36 -9.52
C ASN A 44 13.30 7.62 -8.18
N LEU A 45 12.81 6.39 -8.26
CA LEU A 45 13.05 5.44 -7.18
C LEU A 45 14.57 5.26 -7.05
N PRO A 46 15.11 5.19 -5.82
CA PRO A 46 16.49 4.77 -5.63
C PRO A 46 16.71 3.44 -6.37
N GLY A 47 17.95 3.20 -6.80
CA GLY A 47 18.33 1.90 -7.34
C GLY A 47 18.05 0.77 -6.35
N HIS A 48 18.17 -0.47 -6.81
CA HIS A 48 17.99 -1.66 -5.99
C HIS A 48 19.23 -1.94 -5.13
N ASP A 49 19.88 -0.92 -4.61
CA ASP A 49 21.04 -1.05 -3.73
C ASP A 49 20.55 -1.23 -2.29
N SER A 50 21.06 -2.26 -1.62
CA SER A 50 20.79 -2.48 -0.20
C SER A 50 21.85 -1.77 0.62
N VAL A 51 21.45 -1.02 1.67
CA VAL A 51 22.40 -0.38 2.60
C VAL A 51 23.11 -1.43 3.47
N TYR A 52 22.42 -2.52 3.76
CA TYR A 52 22.91 -3.66 4.52
C TYR A 52 22.81 -4.93 3.69
N ASP A 53 23.54 -5.97 4.08
CA ASP A 53 23.26 -7.31 3.55
C ASP A 53 21.81 -7.69 3.91
N THR A 54 20.99 -7.83 2.88
CA THR A 54 19.53 -7.88 3.01
C THR A 54 18.98 -8.96 2.10
N LEU A 55 18.43 -10.00 2.73
CA LEU A 55 17.58 -10.97 2.06
C LEU A 55 16.14 -10.47 2.04
N GLN A 56 15.56 -10.36 0.84
CA GLN A 56 14.15 -10.01 0.68
C GLN A 56 13.37 -11.26 0.28
N ILE A 57 12.39 -11.64 1.09
CA ILE A 57 11.51 -12.79 0.81
C ILE A 57 10.09 -12.27 0.60
N GLY A 58 9.50 -12.63 -0.55
CA GLY A 58 8.10 -12.38 -0.87
C GLY A 58 7.28 -13.66 -0.78
N VAL A 59 6.05 -13.58 -0.28
CA VAL A 59 5.10 -14.71 -0.29
C VAL A 59 4.13 -14.51 -1.43
N ASP A 60 4.19 -15.41 -2.42
CA ASP A 60 3.36 -15.36 -3.62
C ASP A 60 2.12 -16.23 -3.47
N VAL A 61 0.95 -15.66 -3.74
CA VAL A 61 -0.32 -16.38 -3.71
C VAL A 61 -1.09 -16.01 -4.96
N ALA A 62 -1.57 -17.03 -5.68
CA ALA A 62 -2.35 -16.81 -6.89
C ALA A 62 -3.58 -15.93 -6.60
N ARG A 63 -3.90 -15.04 -7.54
CA ARG A 63 -4.93 -14.00 -7.35
C ARG A 63 -6.31 -14.52 -6.91
N PRO A 64 -6.85 -15.62 -7.49
CA PRO A 64 -8.13 -16.15 -7.04
C PRO A 64 -8.11 -16.55 -5.56
N GLU A 65 -7.08 -17.28 -5.15
CA GLU A 65 -6.90 -17.72 -3.76
C GLU A 65 -6.66 -16.54 -2.82
N LEU A 66 -5.86 -15.55 -3.22
CA LEU A 66 -5.63 -14.35 -2.42
C LEU A 66 -6.91 -13.53 -2.22
N ASP A 67 -7.72 -13.39 -3.27
CA ASP A 67 -8.98 -12.65 -3.22
C ASP A 67 -10.00 -13.33 -2.28
N GLU A 68 -10.04 -14.66 -2.23
CA GLU A 68 -10.85 -15.44 -1.27
C GLU A 68 -10.34 -15.29 0.16
N ARG A 69 -9.03 -15.41 0.38
CA ARG A 69 -8.40 -15.23 1.70
C ARG A 69 -8.64 -13.82 2.25
N ILE A 70 -8.61 -12.79 1.39
CA ILE A 70 -8.90 -11.40 1.78
C ILE A 70 -10.36 -11.27 2.23
N ALA A 71 -11.32 -11.81 1.45
CA ALA A 71 -12.73 -11.73 1.82
C ALA A 71 -12.97 -12.40 3.19
N ARG A 72 -12.48 -13.65 3.35
CA ARG A 72 -12.58 -14.37 4.62
C ARG A 72 -11.91 -13.64 5.78
N ARG A 73 -10.75 -13.02 5.56
CA ARG A 73 -10.07 -12.24 6.61
C ARG A 73 -10.91 -11.04 7.04
N VAL A 74 -11.54 -10.33 6.11
CA VAL A 74 -12.41 -9.20 6.43
C VAL A 74 -13.61 -9.67 7.25
N ASP A 75 -14.21 -10.80 6.88
CA ASP A 75 -15.32 -11.39 7.63
C ASP A 75 -14.92 -11.68 9.09
N LEU A 76 -13.76 -12.32 9.27
CA LEU A 76 -13.19 -12.59 10.60
C LEU A 76 -12.88 -11.31 11.38
N MET A 77 -12.52 -10.21 10.72
CA MET A 77 -12.30 -8.92 11.39
C MET A 77 -13.61 -8.36 11.95
N TRP A 78 -14.72 -8.49 11.21
CA TRP A 78 -16.05 -8.08 11.68
C TRP A 78 -16.50 -8.96 12.86
N GLU A 79 -16.37 -10.28 12.73
CA GLU A 79 -16.69 -11.23 13.81
C GLU A 79 -15.84 -10.98 15.08
N ALA A 80 -14.60 -10.54 14.92
CA ALA A 80 -13.71 -10.20 16.02
C ALA A 80 -13.95 -8.81 16.64
N GLY A 81 -14.96 -8.07 16.18
CA GLY A 81 -15.37 -6.80 16.79
C GLY A 81 -14.68 -5.55 16.23
N LEU A 82 -14.26 -5.54 14.96
CA LEU A 82 -13.69 -4.34 14.32
C LEU A 82 -14.60 -3.11 14.47
N VAL A 83 -15.92 -3.29 14.34
CA VAL A 83 -16.87 -2.17 14.43
C VAL A 83 -16.86 -1.54 15.83
N ASP A 84 -16.79 -2.37 16.87
CA ASP A 84 -16.71 -1.90 18.25
C ASP A 84 -15.36 -1.24 18.53
N GLU A 85 -14.25 -1.80 18.02
CA GLU A 85 -12.93 -1.17 18.09
C GLU A 85 -12.95 0.24 17.49
N VAL A 86 -13.49 0.40 16.28
CA VAL A 86 -13.55 1.70 15.60
C VAL A 86 -14.45 2.68 16.36
N ARG A 87 -15.58 2.23 16.92
CA ARG A 87 -16.46 3.08 17.74
C ARG A 87 -15.74 3.62 18.97
N VAL A 88 -14.95 2.79 19.66
CA VAL A 88 -14.14 3.21 20.81
C VAL A 88 -13.07 4.21 20.39
N LEU A 89 -12.36 3.96 19.29
CA LEU A 89 -11.31 4.85 18.80
C LEU A 89 -11.87 6.18 18.27
N GLU A 90 -13.04 6.17 17.66
CA GLU A 90 -13.75 7.37 17.22
C GLU A 90 -14.01 8.31 18.39
N ALA A 91 -14.49 7.78 19.51
CA ALA A 91 -14.69 8.56 20.74
C ALA A 91 -13.38 9.13 21.32
N GLN A 92 -12.22 8.58 20.93
CA GLN A 92 -10.89 9.04 21.30
C GLN A 92 -10.25 9.97 20.24
N GLY A 93 -11.02 10.42 19.25
CA GLY A 93 -10.55 11.38 18.24
C GLY A 93 -9.93 10.74 17.00
N LEU A 94 -10.20 9.46 16.70
CA LEU A 94 -9.69 8.79 15.48
C LEU A 94 -9.92 9.62 14.21
N ARG A 95 -11.08 10.29 14.09
CA ARG A 95 -11.44 11.14 12.94
C ARG A 95 -10.48 12.31 12.73
N GLU A 96 -9.90 12.83 13.80
CA GLU A 96 -8.96 13.96 13.77
C GLU A 96 -7.56 13.50 13.31
N GLY A 97 -7.30 12.20 13.39
CA GLY A 97 -6.07 11.58 12.91
C GLY A 97 -5.92 11.70 11.39
N ARG A 98 -4.74 12.12 10.92
CA ARG A 98 -4.46 12.27 9.48
C ARG A 98 -4.27 10.95 8.74
N THR A 99 -3.79 9.92 9.43
CA THR A 99 -3.35 8.65 8.85
C THR A 99 -4.23 7.49 9.28
N ALA A 100 -4.44 7.30 10.58
CA ALA A 100 -5.19 6.18 11.13
C ALA A 100 -6.66 6.14 10.64
N SER A 101 -7.33 7.29 10.56
CA SER A 101 -8.70 7.39 10.00
C SER A 101 -8.83 6.92 8.55
N ARG A 102 -7.73 6.88 7.80
CA ARG A 102 -7.67 6.50 6.39
C ARG A 102 -7.19 5.06 6.19
N ALA A 103 -6.94 4.32 7.28
CA ALA A 103 -6.58 2.91 7.19
C ALA A 103 -7.75 2.09 6.64
N LEU A 104 -7.44 1.01 5.92
CA LEU A 104 -8.43 0.09 5.37
C LEU A 104 -9.20 -0.57 6.51
N GLY A 105 -10.51 -0.73 6.37
CA GLY A 105 -11.43 -1.14 7.43
C GLY A 105 -11.89 0.06 8.26
N TYR A 106 -10.96 0.80 8.86
CA TYR A 106 -11.28 1.96 9.72
C TYR A 106 -12.05 3.04 8.98
N GLN A 107 -11.58 3.46 7.79
CA GLN A 107 -12.28 4.47 7.01
C GLN A 107 -13.70 4.02 6.64
N GLN A 108 -13.85 2.76 6.24
CA GLN A 108 -15.15 2.22 5.82
C GLN A 108 -16.13 2.15 6.99
N VAL A 109 -15.68 1.69 8.16
CA VAL A 109 -16.51 1.66 9.37
C VAL A 109 -16.86 3.08 9.83
N LEU A 110 -15.92 4.04 9.78
CA LEU A 110 -16.22 5.44 10.11
C LEU A 110 -17.31 6.04 9.20
N ASN A 111 -17.33 5.68 7.92
CA ASN A 111 -18.39 6.09 7.00
C ASN A 111 -19.74 5.46 7.38
N ALA A 112 -19.76 4.18 7.77
CA ALA A 112 -20.96 3.53 8.26
C ALA A 112 -21.49 4.15 9.56
N LEU A 113 -20.60 4.45 10.52
CA LEU A 113 -20.95 5.14 11.76
C LEU A 113 -21.47 6.57 11.54
N ALA A 114 -21.05 7.21 10.45
CA ALA A 114 -21.56 8.52 10.01
C ALA A 114 -22.91 8.43 9.26
N GLY A 115 -23.43 7.22 9.01
CA GLY A 115 -24.66 7.01 8.24
C GLY A 115 -24.51 7.24 6.73
N GLU A 116 -23.27 7.29 6.21
CA GLU A 116 -23.01 7.48 4.77
C GLU A 116 -23.21 6.19 3.97
N CYS A 117 -23.10 5.03 4.63
CA CYS A 117 -23.42 3.73 4.08
C CYS A 117 -23.85 2.78 5.21
N THR A 118 -24.34 1.59 4.85
CA THR A 118 -24.61 0.51 5.80
C THR A 118 -23.32 -0.19 6.23
N GLU A 119 -23.38 -0.93 7.34
CA GLU A 119 -22.25 -1.75 7.81
C GLU A 119 -21.85 -2.83 6.79
N GLU A 120 -22.83 -3.44 6.12
CA GLU A 120 -22.57 -4.44 5.08
C GLU A 120 -21.91 -3.82 3.84
N GLU A 121 -22.34 -2.62 3.41
CA GLU A 121 -21.65 -1.89 2.35
C GLU A 121 -20.22 -1.51 2.72
N ALA A 122 -19.98 -1.12 3.98
CA ALA A 122 -18.64 -0.85 4.50
C ALA A 122 -17.75 -2.10 4.48
N ARG A 123 -18.29 -3.27 4.83
CA ARG A 123 -17.60 -4.55 4.75
C ARG A 123 -17.23 -4.91 3.32
N VAL A 124 -18.19 -4.84 2.39
CA VAL A 124 -17.96 -5.08 0.95
C VAL A 124 -16.90 -4.12 0.39
N GLU A 125 -16.96 -2.84 0.76
CA GLU A 125 -15.97 -1.86 0.33
C GLU A 125 -14.58 -2.14 0.93
N THR A 126 -14.51 -2.64 2.17
CA THR A 126 -13.25 -3.05 2.81
C THR A 126 -12.61 -4.21 2.05
N VAL A 127 -13.39 -5.22 1.65
CA VAL A 127 -12.89 -6.30 0.77
C VAL A 127 -12.36 -5.73 -0.54
N ARG A 128 -13.14 -4.88 -1.21
CA ARG A 128 -12.80 -4.31 -2.53
C ARG A 128 -11.50 -3.48 -2.47
N THR A 129 -11.38 -2.62 -1.47
CA THR A 129 -10.20 -1.76 -1.27
C THR A 129 -8.97 -2.56 -0.88
N THR A 130 -9.12 -3.60 -0.06
CA THR A 130 -8.03 -4.50 0.34
C THR A 130 -7.51 -5.31 -0.85
N LYS A 131 -8.39 -5.84 -1.72
CA LYS A 131 -7.98 -6.49 -2.97
C LYS A 131 -7.19 -5.56 -3.88
N ARG A 132 -7.65 -4.31 -4.05
CA ARG A 132 -6.89 -3.29 -4.80
C ARG A 132 -5.55 -2.98 -4.17
N PHE A 133 -5.49 -2.89 -2.85
CA PHE A 133 -4.25 -2.64 -2.13
C PHE A 133 -3.24 -3.79 -2.33
N ALA A 134 -3.68 -5.04 -2.18
CA ALA A 134 -2.87 -6.23 -2.44
C ALA A 134 -2.32 -6.25 -3.88
N ARG A 135 -3.15 -5.93 -4.89
CA ARG A 135 -2.72 -5.85 -6.30
C ARG A 135 -1.66 -4.77 -6.52
N ARG A 136 -1.76 -3.63 -5.83
CA ARG A 136 -0.74 -2.57 -5.87
C ARG A 136 0.55 -3.01 -5.19
N GLN A 137 0.47 -3.73 -4.06
CA GLN A 137 1.64 -4.29 -3.38
C GLN A 137 2.36 -5.30 -4.28
N ASP A 138 1.63 -6.25 -4.87
CA ASP A 138 2.17 -7.21 -5.86
C ASP A 138 2.89 -6.48 -7.00
N THR A 139 2.22 -5.54 -7.65
CA THR A 139 2.81 -4.75 -8.74
C THR A 139 4.04 -3.96 -8.31
N TRP A 140 4.07 -3.47 -7.07
CA TRP A 140 5.20 -2.72 -6.53
C TRP A 140 6.41 -3.61 -6.27
N PHE A 141 6.22 -4.71 -5.52
CA PHE A 141 7.32 -5.62 -5.15
C PHE A 141 7.86 -6.41 -6.34
N ARG A 142 7.02 -6.73 -7.33
CA ARG A 142 7.47 -7.42 -8.57
C ARG A 142 8.47 -6.60 -9.40
N ARG A 143 8.59 -5.30 -9.16
CA ARG A 143 9.60 -4.45 -9.81
C ARG A 143 10.98 -4.61 -9.21
N ASP A 144 11.09 -5.16 -8.00
CA ASP A 144 12.37 -5.36 -7.33
C ASP A 144 12.88 -6.78 -7.61
N PRO A 145 13.95 -6.95 -8.42
CA PRO A 145 14.46 -8.27 -8.78
C PRO A 145 15.17 -8.98 -7.62
N ARG A 146 15.42 -8.30 -6.49
CA ARG A 146 16.07 -8.90 -5.30
C ARG A 146 15.12 -9.82 -4.55
N VAL A 147 13.82 -9.63 -4.68
CA VAL A 147 12.80 -10.38 -3.92
C VAL A 147 12.79 -11.84 -4.34
N GLN A 148 13.13 -12.72 -3.39
CA GLN A 148 13.00 -14.17 -3.53
C GLN A 148 11.56 -14.57 -3.22
N TRP A 149 10.83 -15.02 -4.25
CA TRP A 149 9.42 -15.38 -4.13
C TRP A 149 9.26 -16.84 -3.72
N LEU A 150 8.55 -17.06 -2.61
CA LEU A 150 8.14 -18.38 -2.13
C LEU A 150 6.64 -18.54 -2.33
N SER A 151 6.22 -19.73 -2.78
CA SER A 151 4.79 -20.05 -2.88
C SER A 151 4.14 -20.06 -1.49
N GLY A 152 3.11 -19.24 -1.32
CA GLY A 152 2.20 -19.21 -0.18
C GLY A 152 0.86 -19.87 -0.48
N ALA A 153 0.76 -20.63 -1.57
CA ALA A 153 -0.40 -21.44 -1.90
C ALA A 153 -0.76 -22.37 -0.73
N ALA A 154 -2.04 -22.72 -0.59
CA ALA A 154 -2.48 -23.58 0.52
C ALA A 154 -1.69 -24.91 0.57
N ALA A 155 -1.38 -25.49 -0.59
CA ALA A 155 -0.61 -26.72 -0.71
C ALA A 155 0.85 -26.60 -0.22
N ASP A 156 1.49 -25.45 -0.44
CA ASP A 156 2.91 -25.23 -0.10
C ASP A 156 3.11 -24.64 1.31
N ARG A 157 2.03 -24.22 1.98
CA ARG A 157 2.12 -23.41 3.20
C ARG A 157 2.91 -24.08 4.33
N GLY A 158 2.82 -25.41 4.45
CA GLY A 158 3.55 -26.17 5.48
C GLY A 158 5.07 -26.15 5.26
N GLU A 159 5.52 -26.05 4.01
CA GLU A 159 6.94 -26.05 3.65
C GLU A 159 7.56 -24.65 3.66
N LEU A 160 6.72 -23.60 3.62
CA LEU A 160 7.15 -22.20 3.50
C LEU A 160 8.21 -21.81 4.55
N PRO A 161 8.08 -22.13 5.86
CA PRO A 161 9.12 -21.81 6.83
C PRO A 161 10.46 -22.46 6.52
N GLY A 162 10.45 -23.73 6.08
CA GLY A 162 11.67 -24.46 5.71
C GLY A 162 12.34 -23.86 4.48
N ARG A 163 11.55 -23.56 3.43
CA ARG A 163 12.06 -22.89 2.22
C ARG A 163 12.63 -21.50 2.53
N ALA A 164 12.00 -20.75 3.43
CA ALA A 164 12.50 -19.46 3.88
C ALA A 164 13.83 -19.59 4.66
N LEU A 165 13.94 -20.58 5.54
CA LEU A 165 15.17 -20.83 6.30
C LEU A 165 16.35 -21.17 5.38
N THR A 166 16.14 -22.01 4.36
CA THR A 166 17.18 -22.31 3.36
C THR A 166 17.69 -21.05 2.64
N LEU A 167 16.83 -20.05 2.41
CA LEU A 167 17.26 -18.78 1.83
C LEU A 167 18.06 -17.92 2.80
N VAL A 168 17.87 -18.06 4.10
CA VAL A 168 18.62 -17.34 5.14
C VAL A 168 20.01 -17.97 5.35
N GLU A 169 20.12 -19.29 5.28
CA GLU A 169 21.39 -20.00 5.49
C GLU A 169 22.42 -19.75 4.37
N ARG A 170 21.96 -19.60 3.13
CA ARG A 170 22.82 -19.31 1.95
C ARG A 170 23.62 -18.00 2.04
N PRO A 171 23.03 -16.84 2.38
CA PRO A 171 23.76 -15.59 2.55
C PRO A 171 24.64 -15.57 3.80
N VAL A 172 24.33 -16.35 4.84
CA VAL A 172 25.17 -16.42 6.06
C VAL A 172 26.47 -17.21 5.82
N THR A 173 26.51 -18.09 4.82
CA THR A 173 27.66 -18.96 4.53
C THR A 173 28.54 -18.51 3.36
N ALA A 174 28.19 -17.42 2.66
CA ALA A 174 28.95 -16.82 1.57
C ALA A 174 29.75 -15.60 2.03
#